data_AF-A0A925W8A6-F1
#
_entry.id   AF-A0A925W8A6-F1
#
_cell.length_a   1.000
_cell.length_b   1.000
_cell.length_c   1.000
_cell.angle_alpha   90.00
_cell.angle_beta   90.00
_cell.angle_gamma   90.00
#
_symmetry.space_group_name_H-M   'P 1'
#
loop_
_entity.id
_entity.type
_entity.pdbx_description
1 polymer ?
#
loop_
_entity_poly.entity_id
_entity_poly.type
_entity_poly.pdbx_seq_one_letter_code
_entity_poly.pdbx_strand_id
1 'polypeptide(L)'
;MVRLGAAVVALAVAALVVAVVGFGPVALVVGAPLLMATVLTLVVLRLSQAPRRRLSERRSARWEHETPEQGGLMSGFFEVPTAPR
;
A
#
# COMPACT_ATOMS: atom_id res chain seq x y z
N MET A 1 -9.27 -1.12 4.11
CA MET A 1 -8.53 -2.38 3.86
C MET A 1 -9.40 -3.60 4.11
N VAL A 2 -9.90 -3.83 5.33
CA VAL A 2 -10.67 -5.05 5.67
C VAL A 2 -11.91 -5.26 4.77
N ARG A 3 -12.72 -4.22 4.58
CA ARG A 3 -13.92 -4.28 3.73
C ARG A 3 -13.61 -4.62 2.26
N LEU A 4 -12.54 -4.06 1.71
CA LEU A 4 -12.08 -4.36 0.34
C LEU A 4 -11.55 -5.80 0.25
N GLY A 5 -10.73 -6.23 1.22
CA GLY A 5 -10.22 -7.60 1.27
C GLY A 5 -11.34 -8.64 1.39
N ALA A 6 -12.36 -8.38 2.20
CA ALA A 6 -13.55 -9.23 2.30
C ALA A 6 -14.31 -9.32 0.96
N ALA A 7 -14.47 -8.20 0.26
CA ALA A 7 -15.10 -8.17 -1.07
C ALA A 7 -14.30 -8.99 -2.10
N VAL A 8 -12.97 -8.89 -2.09
CA VAL A 8 -12.09 -9.69 -2.96
C VAL A 8 -12.26 -11.19 -2.69
N VAL A 9 -12.27 -11.60 -1.43
CA VAL A 9 -12.47 -13.01 -1.06
C VAL A 9 -13.86 -13.49 -1.49
N ALA A 10 -14.91 -12.70 -1.25
CA ALA A 10 -16.26 -13.04 -1.67
C ALA A 10 -16.37 -13.22 -3.19
N LEU A 11 -15.74 -12.34 -3.97
CA LEU A 11 -15.71 -12.43 -5.42
C LEU A 11 -14.91 -13.65 -5.89
N ALA A 12 -13.78 -13.96 -5.24
CA ALA A 12 -13.00 -15.15 -5.55
C ALA A 12 -13.78 -16.45 -5.28
N VAL A 13 -14.54 -16.50 -4.18
CA VAL A 13 -15.44 -17.62 -3.88
C VAL A 13 -16.54 -17.72 -4.93
N ALA A 14 -17.18 -16.61 -5.30
CA ALA A 14 -18.21 -16.59 -6.33
C ALA A 14 -17.67 -17.07 -7.69
N ALA A 15 -16.49 -16.60 -8.09
CA ALA A 15 -15.83 -17.04 -9.31
C ALA A 15 -15.52 -18.54 -9.29
N LEU A 16 -15.07 -19.07 -8.14
CA LEU A 16 -14.84 -20.50 -7.97
C LEU A 16 -16.13 -21.32 -8.12
N VAL A 17 -17.22 -20.86 -7.51
CA VAL A 17 -18.54 -21.51 -7.63
C VAL A 17 -18.98 -21.54 -9.10
N VAL A 18 -18.88 -20.41 -9.81
CA VAL A 18 -19.20 -20.34 -11.24
C VAL A 18 -18.32 -21.30 -12.05
N ALA A 19 -17.03 -21.38 -11.75
CA ALA A 19 -16.12 -22.30 -12.41
C ALA A 19 -16.48 -23.77 -12.17
N VAL A 20 -16.88 -24.15 -10.95
CA VAL A 20 -17.33 -25.53 -10.66
C VAL A 20 -18.63 -25.86 -11.38
N VAL A 21 -19.56 -24.91 -11.48
CA VAL A 21 -20.81 -25.14 -12.23
C VAL A 21 -20.53 -25.29 -13.74
N GLY A 22 -19.63 -24.49 -14.30
CA GLY A 22 -19.33 -24.51 -15.74
C GLY A 22 -18.39 -25.63 -16.19
N PHE A 23 -17.39 -25.99 -15.37
CA PHE A 23 -16.32 -26.93 -15.74
C PHE A 23 -16.29 -28.19 -14.86
N GLY A 24 -17.23 -28.31 -13.92
CA GLY A 24 -17.32 -29.43 -13.00
C GLY A 24 -16.25 -29.39 -11.88
N PRO A 25 -16.13 -30.50 -11.12
CA PRO A 25 -15.27 -30.57 -9.94
C PRO A 25 -13.77 -30.44 -10.27
N VAL A 26 -13.36 -30.66 -11.52
CA VAL A 26 -11.97 -30.44 -11.97
C VAL A 26 -11.51 -29.01 -11.72
N ALA A 27 -12.41 -28.03 -11.77
CA ALA A 27 -12.10 -26.63 -11.46
C ALA A 27 -11.56 -26.43 -10.04
N LEU A 28 -11.89 -27.29 -9.08
CA LEU A 28 -11.40 -27.20 -7.71
C LEU A 28 -9.90 -27.48 -7.61
N VAL A 29 -9.35 -28.29 -8.50
CA VAL A 29 -7.92 -28.66 -8.49
C VAL A 29 -7.03 -27.43 -8.63
N VAL A 30 -7.46 -26.45 -9.43
CA VAL A 30 -6.73 -25.18 -9.64
C VAL A 30 -7.32 -24.05 -8.81
N GLY A 31 -8.65 -23.97 -8.73
CA GLY A 31 -9.35 -22.86 -8.11
C GLY A 31 -9.20 -22.83 -6.59
N ALA A 32 -9.20 -23.97 -5.90
CA ALA A 32 -9.01 -24.02 -4.45
C ALA A 32 -7.61 -23.55 -4.01
N PRO A 33 -6.48 -24.03 -4.61
CA PRO A 33 -5.17 -23.52 -4.24
C PRO A 33 -4.99 -22.04 -4.60
N LEU A 34 -5.59 -21.57 -5.71
CA LEU A 34 -5.58 -20.16 -6.08
C LEU A 34 -6.31 -19.29 -5.04
N LEU A 35 -7.49 -19.74 -4.58
CA LEU A 35 -8.26 -19.05 -3.55
C LEU A 35 -7.48 -19.01 -2.24
N MET A 36 -6.84 -20.11 -1.87
CA MET A 36 -6.02 -20.19 -0.67
C MET A 36 -4.79 -19.26 -0.75
N ALA A 37 -4.11 -19.22 -1.89
CA ALA A 37 -3.00 -18.29 -2.12
C ALA A 37 -3.46 -16.83 -1.97
N THR A 38 -4.63 -16.49 -2.52
CA THR A 38 -5.21 -15.15 -2.42
C THR A 38 -5.47 -14.74 -0.96
N VAL A 39 -6.08 -15.64 -0.17
CA VAL A 39 -6.31 -15.41 1.26
C VAL A 39 -4.99 -15.23 2.01
N LEU A 40 -4.00 -16.08 1.73
CA LEU A 40 -2.67 -15.98 2.34
C LEU A 40 -2.01 -14.64 2.03
N THR A 41 -2.05 -14.19 0.78
CA THR A 41 -1.51 -12.88 0.38
C THR A 41 -2.19 -11.74 1.14
N LEU A 42 -3.51 -11.78 1.30
CA LEU A 42 -4.24 -10.76 2.05
C LEU A 42 -3.88 -10.77 3.54
N VAL A 43 -3.68 -11.95 4.14
CA VAL A 43 -3.21 -12.10 5.52
C VAL A 43 -1.82 -11.50 5.68
N VAL A 44 -0.87 -11.87 4.81
CA VAL A 44 0.51 -11.35 4.82
C VAL A 44 0.51 -9.83 4.63
N LEU A 45 -0.30 -9.31 3.71
CA LEU A 45 -0.43 -7.88 3.49
C LEU A 45 -0.96 -7.17 4.73
N ARG A 46 -1.97 -7.74 5.40
CA ARG A 46 -2.54 -7.19 6.64
C ARG A 46 -1.50 -7.17 7.76
N LEU A 47 -0.74 -8.24 7.93
CA LEU A 47 0.36 -8.29 8.91
C LEU A 47 1.45 -7.25 8.60
N SER A 48 1.70 -6.99 7.32
CA SER A 48 2.69 -6.01 6.86
C SER A 48 2.24 -4.55 6.98
N GLN A 49 0.96 -4.28 7.18
CA GLN A 49 0.45 -2.90 7.28
C GLN A 49 0.88 -2.20 8.58
N ALA A 50 0.99 -2.93 9.70
CA ALA A 50 1.41 -2.36 10.98
C ALA A 50 2.85 -1.80 10.94
N PRO A 51 3.89 -2.54 10.47
CA PRO A 51 5.24 -1.98 10.35
C PRO A 51 5.33 -0.88 9.29
N ARG A 52 4.60 -0.98 8.17
CA ARG A 52 4.58 0.09 7.16
C ARG A 52 3.99 1.40 7.68
N ARG A 53 2.93 1.34 8.49
CA ARG A 53 2.39 2.53 9.17
C ARG A 53 3.40 3.19 10.11
N ARG A 54 4.10 2.39 10.91
CA ARG A 54 5.16 2.90 11.81
C ARG A 54 6.33 3.53 11.05
N LEU A 55 6.70 2.98 9.89
CA LEU A 55 7.73 3.56 9.04
C LEU A 55 7.26 4.84 8.32
N SER A 56 5.98 4.91 7.92
CA SER A 56 5.43 6.15 7.35
C SER A 56 5.35 7.26 8.39
N GLU A 57 4.95 6.95 9.63
CA GLU A 57 4.90 7.90 10.75
C GLU A 57 6.30 8.42 11.12
N ARG A 58 7.33 7.54 11.09
CA ARG A 58 8.73 7.96 11.31
C ARG A 58 9.28 8.80 10.15
N ARG A 59 8.81 8.55 8.92
CA ARG A 59 9.21 9.34 7.77
C ARG A 59 8.58 10.74 7.82
N SER A 60 7.28 10.86 8.13
CA SER A 60 6.63 12.17 8.26
C SER A 60 7.27 13.00 9.39
N ALA A 61 7.55 12.38 10.54
CA ALA A 61 8.21 13.06 11.65
C ALA A 61 9.64 13.55 11.34
N ARG A 62 10.34 12.89 10.40
CA ARG A 62 11.70 13.30 9.98
C ARG A 62 11.67 14.53 9.08
N TRP A 63 10.63 14.68 8.26
CA TRP A 63 10.45 15.84 7.37
C TRP A 63 9.78 17.02 8.09
N GLU A 64 9.01 16.80 9.16
CA GLU A 64 8.49 17.88 10.01
C GLU A 64 9.58 18.54 10.89
N HIS A 65 10.71 17.86 11.13
CA HIS A 65 11.90 18.48 11.73
C HIS A 65 12.78 19.23 10.71
N GLU A 66 12.44 19.14 9.44
CA GLU A 66 13.02 19.89 8.34
C GLU A 66 11.92 20.77 7.72
N THR A 67 11.24 21.54 8.58
CA THR A 67 10.84 22.90 8.19
C THR A 67 12.10 23.77 8.27
N PRO A 68 12.85 23.95 7.17
CA PRO A 68 13.68 25.12 7.06
C PRO A 68 12.72 26.31 7.09
N GLU A 69 13.03 27.26 7.94
CA GLU A 69 12.51 28.61 7.86
C GLU A 69 12.43 29.06 6.39
N GLN A 70 11.28 29.61 6.00
CA GLN A 70 11.13 30.62 4.94
C GLN A 70 12.08 30.48 3.74
N GLY A 71 12.09 29.30 3.10
CA GLY A 71 12.61 29.14 1.74
C GLY A 71 11.62 29.68 0.70
N GLY A 72 11.15 30.92 0.88
CA GLY A 72 10.45 31.64 -0.15
C GLY A 72 11.39 31.89 -1.32
N LEU A 73 10.83 31.85 -2.53
CA LEU A 73 11.42 32.34 -3.77
C LEU A 73 12.37 31.35 -4.46
N MET A 74 11.86 30.72 -5.52
CA MET A 74 12.44 30.82 -6.86
C MET A 74 13.95 31.14 -6.88
N SER A 75 14.74 30.14 -7.25
CA SER A 75 16.20 30.13 -7.36
C SER A 75 16.79 31.21 -8.31
N GLY A 76 16.69 32.48 -7.94
CA GLY A 76 17.16 33.60 -8.76
C GLY A 76 17.67 34.84 -8.00
N PHE A 77 17.56 34.89 -6.67
CA PHE A 77 18.03 36.03 -5.89
C PHE A 77 18.98 35.58 -4.78
N PHE A 78 20.25 35.39 -5.12
CA PHE A 78 21.34 35.53 -4.16
C PHE A 78 21.65 37.02 -4.04
N GLU A 79 21.20 37.66 -2.96
CA GLU A 79 21.72 38.96 -2.57
C GLU A 79 23.08 38.74 -1.89
N VAL A 80 24.12 39.43 -2.39
CA VAL A 80 25.46 39.43 -1.82
C VAL A 80 25.59 40.68 -0.94
N PRO A 81 25.69 40.56 0.40
CA PRO A 81 26.02 41.71 1.24
C PRO A 81 27.54 41.91 1.32
N THR A 82 27.93 43.13 1.00
CA THR A 82 29.28 43.72 0.92
C THR A 82 30.14 43.54 2.17
N ALA A 83 31.43 43.28 1.95
CA ALA A 83 32.47 43.22 2.98
C ALA A 83 32.64 44.57 3.73
N PRO A 84 32.85 44.56 5.06
CA PRO A 84 33.08 45.78 5.83
C PRO A 84 34.47 46.36 5.57
N ARG A 85 34.54 47.69 5.42
CA ARG A 85 35.78 48.49 5.53
C ARG A 85 35.96 48.96 6.96
#